data_AF-A0A969KJ66-F1
#
_entry.id   AF-A0A969KJ66-F1
#
_cell.length_a   1.000
_cell.length_b   1.000
_cell.length_c   1.000
_cell.angle_alpha   90.00
_cell.angle_beta   90.00
_cell.angle_gamma   90.00
#
_symmetry.space_group_name_H-M   'P 1'
#
loop_
_entity.id
_entity.type
_entity.pdbx_description
1 polymer ?
#
loop_
_entity_poly.entity_id
_entity_poly.type
_entity_poly.pdbx_seq_one_letter_code
_entity_poly.pdbx_strand_id
1 'polypeptide(L)'
;MKPGQIIYIAHNGHRLYCELIQVIEHKQSAWLRPLILSDQRDRDEPPLFDVRNTSDLICQLSWLELALDLDMLPLFSVLGKNLYPWEYDAIAKQELRTFIQSLFRHKSQDEVQP
;
A
#
# COMPACT_ATOMS: atom_id res chain seq x y z
N MET A 1 -1.53 -16.54 -0.88
CA MET A 1 -0.43 -15.56 -0.94
C MET A 1 0.78 -16.11 -0.19
N LYS A 2 2.00 -15.74 -0.56
CA LYS A 2 3.28 -16.25 -0.02
C LYS A 2 4.19 -15.08 0.34
N PRO A 3 5.04 -15.20 1.38
CA PRO A 3 6.05 -14.20 1.70
C PRO A 3 6.92 -13.80 0.49
N GLY A 4 7.31 -12.53 0.42
CA GLY A 4 8.09 -11.93 -0.66
C GLY A 4 7.27 -11.57 -1.91
N GLN A 5 5.98 -11.93 -1.97
CA GLN A 5 5.12 -11.46 -3.05
C GLN A 5 4.81 -9.97 -2.88
N ILE A 6 4.66 -9.27 -4.00
CA ILE A 6 4.12 -7.92 -4.01
C ILE A 6 2.61 -8.00 -4.14
N ILE A 7 1.94 -7.30 -3.24
CA ILE A 7 0.49 -7.18 -3.17
C ILE A 7 0.12 -5.71 -3.18
N TYR A 8 -1.16 -5.41 -3.30
CA TYR A 8 -1.67 -4.08 -3.02
C TYR A 8 -2.97 -4.11 -2.21
N ILE A 9 -3.24 -2.99 -1.55
CA ILE A 9 -4.53 -2.66 -0.97
C ILE A 9 -5.15 -1.54 -1.82
N ALA A 10 -6.32 -1.78 -2.40
CA ALA A 10 -7.06 -0.78 -3.16
C ALA A 10 -8.08 -0.04 -2.28
N HIS A 11 -8.09 1.28 -2.34
CA HIS A 11 -9.10 2.10 -1.68
C HIS A 11 -9.24 3.48 -2.32
N ASN A 12 -10.46 3.90 -2.64
CA ASN A 12 -10.77 5.24 -3.17
C ASN A 12 -9.88 5.68 -4.34
N GLY A 13 -9.66 4.79 -5.30
CA GLY A 13 -8.81 5.06 -6.46
C GLY A 13 -7.31 5.12 -6.15
N HIS A 14 -6.88 4.74 -4.94
CA HIS A 14 -5.47 4.59 -4.59
C HIS A 14 -5.11 3.11 -4.50
N ARG A 15 -3.83 2.81 -4.72
CA ARG A 15 -3.22 1.51 -4.47
C ARG A 15 -2.01 1.68 -3.56
N LEU A 16 -2.02 1.01 -2.42
CA LEU A 16 -0.86 0.87 -1.57
C LEU A 16 -0.18 -0.45 -1.89
N TYR A 17 0.94 -0.39 -2.61
CA TYR A 17 1.77 -1.56 -2.92
C TYR A 17 2.67 -1.91 -1.74
N CYS A 18 2.70 -3.19 -1.40
CA CYS A 18 3.46 -3.70 -0.27
C CYS A 18 4.17 -5.00 -0.62
N GLU A 19 5.30 -5.23 0.04
CA GLU A 19 5.84 -6.59 0.18
C GLU A 19 5.06 -7.34 1.26
N LEU A 20 4.62 -8.55 0.96
CA LEU A 20 4.06 -9.46 1.95
C LEU A 20 5.20 -10.08 2.77
N ILE A 21 5.40 -9.60 3.99
CA ILE A 21 6.42 -10.14 4.90
C ILE A 21 5.98 -11.50 5.45
N GLN A 22 4.74 -11.58 5.94
CA GLN A 22 4.22 -12.81 6.55
C GLN A 22 2.69 -12.86 6.53
N VAL A 23 2.14 -14.05 6.30
CA VAL A 23 0.72 -14.34 6.56
C VAL A 23 0.57 -14.86 8.00
N ILE A 24 -0.36 -14.28 8.75
CA ILE A 24 -0.71 -14.66 10.12
C ILE A 24 -2.06 -15.39 10.07
N GLU A 25 -2.03 -16.67 9.70
CA GLU A 25 -3.21 -17.46 9.34
C GLU A 25 -4.30 -17.47 10.42
N HIS A 26 -3.92 -17.67 11.69
CA HIS A 26 -4.86 -17.74 12.81
C HIS A 26 -5.60 -16.43 13.09
N LYS A 27 -5.13 -15.29 12.56
CA LYS A 27 -5.78 -13.97 12.70
C LYS A 27 -6.39 -13.47 11.40
N GLN A 28 -6.37 -14.29 10.32
CA GLN A 28 -6.78 -13.87 8.98
C GLN A 28 -6.17 -12.52 8.59
N SER A 29 -4.89 -12.32 8.95
CA SER A 29 -4.18 -11.06 8.77
C SER A 29 -2.82 -11.29 8.10
N ALA A 30 -2.20 -10.23 7.60
CA ALA A 30 -0.84 -10.24 7.07
C ALA A 30 -0.02 -9.09 7.66
N TRP A 31 1.27 -9.37 7.83
CA TRP A 31 2.31 -8.36 8.05
C TRP A 31 2.84 -7.94 6.68
N LEU A 32 2.73 -6.65 6.39
CA LEU A 32 3.12 -6.02 5.13
C LEU A 32 4.17 -4.96 5.36
N ARG A 33 5.09 -4.82 4.41
CA ARG A 33 5.98 -3.67 4.31
C ARG A 33 5.51 -2.73 3.21
N PRO A 34 5.09 -1.49 3.53
CA PRO A 34 4.74 -0.49 2.53
C PRO A 34 5.90 -0.19 1.59
N LEU A 35 5.64 -0.13 0.29
CA LEU A 35 6.62 0.23 -0.72
C LEU A 35 6.25 1.55 -1.38
N ILE A 36 5.09 1.60 -2.01
CA ILE A 36 4.64 2.75 -2.79
C ILE A 36 3.14 2.96 -2.59
N LEU A 37 2.75 4.20 -2.34
CA LEU A 37 1.36 4.62 -2.48
C LEU A 37 1.19 5.29 -3.84
N SER A 38 0.17 4.89 -4.58
CA SER A 38 -0.15 5.46 -5.88
C SER A 38 -1.58 5.95 -5.90
N ASP A 39 -1.78 7.15 -6.45
CA ASP A 39 -3.11 7.67 -6.78
C ASP A 39 -3.46 7.35 -8.23
N GLN A 40 -4.34 6.38 -8.44
CA GLN A 40 -4.74 5.87 -9.76
C GLN A 40 -5.92 6.64 -10.36
N ARG A 41 -6.33 7.76 -9.76
CA ARG A 41 -7.42 8.60 -10.28
C ARG A 41 -7.00 9.32 -11.57
N ASP A 42 -5.73 9.66 -11.68
CA ASP A 42 -5.08 10.09 -12.92
C ASP A 42 -4.32 8.91 -13.53
N ARG A 43 -4.74 8.46 -14.72
CA ARG A 43 -4.23 7.21 -15.32
C ARG A 43 -2.96 7.41 -16.14
N ASP A 44 -2.68 8.62 -16.58
CA ASP A 44 -1.59 8.86 -17.54
C ASP A 44 -0.24 8.88 -16.81
N GLU A 45 -0.15 9.60 -15.69
CA GLU A 45 1.01 9.59 -14.79
C GLU A 45 0.54 9.68 -13.33
N PRO A 46 0.06 8.56 -12.74
CA PRO A 46 -0.42 8.57 -11.37
C PRO A 46 0.70 9.02 -10.43
N PRO A 47 0.49 9.98 -9.53
CA PRO A 47 1.54 10.37 -8.59
C PRO A 47 1.87 9.17 -7.69
N LEU A 48 3.17 8.98 -7.50
CA LEU A 48 3.74 7.86 -6.75
C LEU A 48 4.52 8.40 -5.56
N PHE A 49 4.22 7.88 -4.38
CA PHE A 49 4.88 8.24 -3.13
C PHE A 49 5.70 7.05 -2.65
N ASP A 50 7.02 7.21 -2.52
CA ASP A 50 7.88 6.22 -1.88
C ASP A 50 7.62 6.23 -0.37
N VAL A 51 7.07 5.12 0.14
CA VAL A 51 6.70 4.98 1.55
C VAL A 51 7.52 3.89 2.24
N ARG A 52 8.67 3.49 1.67
CA ARG A 52 9.55 2.48 2.28
C ARG A 52 10.11 2.89 3.63
N ASN A 53 10.28 4.18 3.89
CA ASN A 53 10.77 4.70 5.17
C ASN A 53 9.65 4.92 6.21
N THR A 54 8.64 4.06 6.18
CA THR A 54 7.49 4.07 7.11
C THR A 54 7.41 2.76 7.87
N SER A 55 6.55 2.70 8.89
CA SER A 55 6.35 1.48 9.66
C SER A 55 5.63 0.41 8.84
N ASP A 56 5.99 -0.83 9.08
CA ASP A 56 5.24 -1.97 8.55
C ASP A 56 3.78 -1.98 9.09
N LEU A 57 2.89 -2.63 8.34
CA LEU A 57 1.46 -2.67 8.62
C LEU A 57 0.98 -4.08 8.94
N ILE A 58 -0.05 -4.17 9.78
CA ILE A 58 -0.84 -5.40 9.96
C ILE A 58 -2.25 -5.10 9.45
N CYS A 59 -2.76 -5.94 8.57
CA CYS A 59 -4.09 -5.77 7.98
C CYS A 59 -4.75 -7.11 7.64
N GLN A 60 -6.05 -7.09 7.37
CA GLN A 60 -6.81 -8.30 7.06
C GLN A 60 -6.45 -8.86 5.68
N LEU A 61 -6.44 -10.19 5.56
CA LEU A 61 -6.18 -10.86 4.28
C LEU A 61 -7.21 -10.52 3.21
N SER A 62 -8.45 -10.24 3.60
CA SER A 62 -9.56 -9.86 2.71
C SER A 62 -9.34 -8.52 2.00
N TRP A 63 -8.37 -7.71 2.44
CA TRP A 63 -8.06 -6.41 1.82
C TRP A 63 -6.97 -6.50 0.76
N LEU A 64 -6.36 -7.68 0.59
CA LEU A 64 -5.15 -7.86 -0.21
C LEU A 64 -5.47 -8.40 -1.59
N GLU A 65 -4.83 -7.80 -2.58
CA GLU A 65 -4.86 -8.26 -3.96
C GLU A 65 -3.43 -8.49 -4.45
N LEU A 66 -3.21 -9.53 -5.27
CA LEU A 66 -1.90 -9.78 -5.88
C LEU A 66 -1.62 -8.69 -6.92
N ALA A 67 -0.44 -8.09 -6.89
CA ALA A 67 0.01 -7.21 -7.96
C ALA A 67 0.39 -8.06 -9.19
N LEU A 68 -0.12 -7.72 -10.37
CA LEU A 68 0.29 -8.37 -11.62
C LEU A 68 1.62 -7.77 -12.10
N ASP A 69 2.37 -8.50 -12.93
CA ASP A 69 3.67 -8.04 -13.45
C ASP A 69 3.61 -6.66 -14.12
N LEU A 70 2.47 -6.32 -14.74
CA LEU A 70 2.24 -5.02 -15.38
C LEU A 70 1.98 -3.89 -14.37
N ASP A 71 1.34 -4.19 -13.23
CA ASP A 71 1.10 -3.23 -12.15
C ASP A 71 2.42 -2.82 -11.46
N MET A 72 3.45 -3.65 -11.61
CA MET A 72 4.76 -3.48 -10.98
C MET A 72 5.71 -2.56 -11.77
N LEU A 73 5.50 -2.38 -13.07
CA LEU A 73 6.38 -1.59 -13.93
C LEU A 73 6.57 -0.13 -13.44
N PRO A 74 5.51 0.59 -13.05
CA PRO A 74 5.64 1.96 -12.55
C PRO A 74 6.47 2.04 -11.25
N LEU A 75 6.43 0.99 -10.43
CA LEU A 75 7.13 0.95 -9.13
C LEU A 75 8.64 1.04 -9.29
N PHE A 76 9.20 0.37 -10.31
CA PHE A 76 10.64 0.38 -10.56
C PHE A 76 11.17 1.79 -10.87
N SER A 77 10.36 2.64 -11.50
CA SER A 77 10.74 4.02 -11.81
C SER A 77 10.97 4.88 -10.56
N VAL A 78 10.24 4.59 -9.47
CA VAL A 78 10.32 5.30 -8.19
C VAL A 78 11.38 4.66 -7.30
N LEU A 79 11.34 3.33 -7.17
CA LEU A 79 12.28 2.58 -6.32
C LEU A 79 13.73 2.73 -6.80
N GLY A 80 13.95 2.89 -8.11
CA GLY A 80 15.27 3.13 -8.69
C GLY A 80 15.82 4.55 -8.46
N LYS A 81 14.97 5.51 -8.08
CA LYS A 81 15.36 6.90 -7.80
C LYS A 81 15.68 7.05 -6.31
N ASN A 82 16.88 6.62 -5.92
CA ASN A 82 17.40 6.67 -4.55
C ASN A 82 17.74 8.09 -4.01
N LEU A 83 17.05 9.15 -4.45
CA LEU A 83 17.56 10.53 -4.35
C LEU A 83 16.58 11.57 -3.77
N TYR A 84 15.58 11.18 -2.98
CA TYR A 84 14.61 12.17 -2.49
C TYR A 84 15.00 12.76 -1.12
N PRO A 85 15.00 14.11 -0.96
CA PRO A 85 15.22 14.80 0.31
C PRO A 85 14.22 14.41 1.41
N TRP A 86 14.56 14.67 2.67
CA TRP A 86 13.70 14.46 3.85
C TRP A 86 12.31 15.13 3.79
N GLU A 87 12.13 16.15 2.93
CA GLU A 87 10.84 16.84 2.74
C GLU A 87 9.84 15.96 1.98
N TYR A 88 10.32 15.14 1.03
CA TYR A 88 9.49 14.16 0.33
C TYR A 88 9.04 13.03 1.25
N ASP A 89 9.89 12.67 2.23
CA ASP A 89 9.56 11.71 3.28
C ASP A 89 8.37 12.17 4.14
N ALA A 90 8.29 13.47 4.46
CA ALA A 90 7.21 14.02 5.26
C ALA A 90 5.87 13.97 4.49
N ILE A 91 5.89 14.33 3.21
CA ILE A 91 4.71 14.26 2.33
C ILE A 91 4.26 12.81 2.16
N ALA A 92 5.16 11.89 1.82
CA ALA A 92 4.83 10.48 1.65
C ALA A 92 4.26 9.85 2.93
N LYS A 93 4.82 10.18 4.10
CA LYS A 93 4.28 9.77 5.40
C LYS A 93 2.88 10.33 5.65
N GLN A 94 2.64 11.58 5.29
CA GLN A 94 1.33 12.20 5.45
C GLN A 94 0.30 11.55 4.52
N GLU A 95 0.62 11.34 3.25
CA GLU A 95 -0.25 10.67 2.29
C GLU A 95 -0.58 9.24 2.72
N LEU A 96 0.41 8.47 3.18
CA LEU A 96 0.17 7.14 3.72
C LEU A 96 -0.76 7.18 4.93
N ARG A 97 -0.55 8.10 5.87
CA ARG A 97 -1.42 8.25 7.05
C ARG A 97 -2.85 8.57 6.65
N THR A 98 -3.05 9.50 5.71
CA THR A 98 -4.37 9.88 5.20
C THR A 98 -5.06 8.68 4.55
N PHE A 99 -4.34 7.94 3.69
CA PHE A 99 -4.82 6.72 3.08
C PHE A 99 -5.27 5.69 4.14
N ILE A 100 -4.40 5.38 5.10
CA ILE A 100 -4.68 4.41 6.17
C ILE A 100 -5.90 4.82 6.99
N GLN A 101 -5.99 6.09 7.40
CA GLN A 101 -7.13 6.60 8.16
C GLN A 101 -8.44 6.47 7.37
N SER A 102 -8.43 6.77 6.07
CA SER A 102 -9.60 6.62 5.22
C SER A 102 -9.99 5.15 5.04
N LEU A 103 -9.01 4.26 4.87
CA LEU A 103 -9.21 2.82 4.71
C LEU A 103 -9.90 2.24 5.94
N PHE A 104 -9.35 2.48 7.14
CA PHE A 104 -9.93 1.97 8.38
C PHE A 104 -11.34 2.51 8.62
N ARG A 105 -11.58 3.80 8.36
CA ARG A 105 -12.92 4.39 8.56
C ARG A 105 -13.99 3.70 7.71
N HIS A 106 -13.70 3.35 6.46
CA HIS A 106 -14.66 2.65 5.60
C HIS A 106 -14.78 1.17 5.95
N LYS A 107 -13.64 0.47 6.10
CA LYS A 107 -13.64 -0.98 6.37
C LYS A 107 -14.25 -1.34 7.72
N SER A 108 -14.17 -0.45 8.73
CA SER A 108 -14.86 -0.64 10.02
C SER A 108 -16.38 -0.42 9.96
N GLN A 109 -16.91 0.19 8.90
CA GLN A 109 -18.36 0.35 8.70
C GLN A 109 -18.96 -0.88 7.98
N ASP A 110 -18.20 -1.49 7.07
CA ASP A 110 -18.62 -2.69 6.33
C ASP A 110 -18.75 -3.94 7.22
N GLU A 111 -17.99 -4.03 8.33
CA GLU A 111 -18.07 -5.17 9.28
C GLU A 111 -19.30 -5.14 10.21
N VAL A 112 -20.11 -4.08 10.19
CA VAL A 112 -21.24 -3.88 11.12
C VAL A 112 -22.61 -4.21 10.50
N GLN A 113 -22.67 -4.64 9.24
CA GLN A 113 -23.93 -5.04 8.60
C GLN A 113 -24.17 -6.55 8.67
N PRO A 114 -25.23 -7.00 9.38
CA PRO A 114 -25.59 -8.42 9.54
C PRO A 114 -26.22 -9.04 8.29
#